data_AF-A0A094ACW2-F1
#
_entry.id   AF-A0A094ACW2-F1
#
_cell.length_a   1.000
_cell.length_b   1.000
_cell.length_c   1.000
_cell.angle_alpha   90.00
_cell.angle_beta   90.00
_cell.angle_gamma   90.00
#
_symmetry.space_group_name_H-M   'P 1'
#
loop_
_entity.id
_entity.type
_entity.pdbx_description
1 polymer ?
#
loop_
_entity_poly.entity_id
_entity_poly.type
_entity_poly.pdbx_seq_one_letter_code
_entity_poly.pdbx_strand_id
1 'polypeptide(L)'
;MLSKSIQLLALLAALLPAVSAQGGLLIVQCGPLTIQRGDPIVSPGKISSHVHAVNAYYIDRTCDYKEGRQNCDNTQGAIAPPAGLRLVTGSPLRRTFDPSKFEDRAISHVCLDPGQDSVEILQSPCAEMRTQTYFPSCWNRRDLDSADHKSHMAFPAIGDYNGGVCPESHPVATVSVFTEFFYNTRQVKDFNRWVYAEGDTIGYALHGDYLQGWTDQDRLERAMATCTDPNGADDANCSLNVGPNGHPGEITAQDPEQPAPAEEVGHNGKLDKLPGDNPVYYNLAIAMLARLIILY
;
A
#
# COMPACT_ATOMS: atom_id res chain seq x y z
N MET A 1 -29.79 -14.42 -55.88
CA MET A 1 -30.16 -14.19 -54.48
C MET A 1 -29.15 -13.21 -53.89
N LEU A 2 -29.46 -11.91 -53.97
CA LEU A 2 -28.73 -10.84 -53.26
C LEU A 2 -29.43 -10.61 -51.91
N SER A 3 -28.66 -10.20 -50.90
CA SER A 3 -29.05 -9.48 -49.66
C SER A 3 -28.43 -10.16 -48.43
N LYS A 4 -27.72 -9.51 -47.50
CA LYS A 4 -27.28 -8.13 -47.29
C LYS A 4 -26.14 -8.24 -46.27
N SER A 5 -25.01 -7.61 -46.54
CA SER A 5 -23.88 -7.51 -45.61
C SER A 5 -24.23 -6.54 -44.48
N ILE A 6 -24.14 -6.99 -43.23
CA ILE A 6 -24.14 -6.11 -42.05
C ILE A 6 -22.68 -5.75 -41.77
N GLN A 7 -22.30 -4.51 -42.08
CA GLN A 7 -21.02 -3.93 -41.68
C GLN A 7 -21.08 -3.60 -40.17
N LEU A 8 -20.30 -4.31 -39.36
CA LEU A 8 -19.99 -3.90 -38.00
C LEU A 8 -18.78 -2.96 -38.07
N LEU A 9 -19.00 -1.65 -37.90
CA LEU A 9 -17.93 -0.72 -37.56
C LEU A 9 -17.53 -1.00 -36.10
N ALA A 10 -16.48 -1.80 -35.89
CA ALA A 10 -15.79 -1.83 -34.62
C ALA A 10 -14.87 -0.60 -34.55
N LEU A 11 -15.13 0.28 -33.58
CA LEU A 11 -14.23 1.37 -33.22
C LEU A 11 -12.83 0.80 -32.96
N LEU A 12 -11.82 1.31 -33.68
CA LEU A 12 -10.43 1.16 -33.25
C LEU A 12 -10.29 1.87 -31.91
N ALA A 13 -10.26 1.10 -30.81
CA ALA A 13 -9.66 1.56 -29.58
C ALA A 13 -8.18 1.84 -29.90
N ALA A 14 -7.80 3.12 -29.88
CA ALA A 14 -6.42 3.51 -29.96
C ALA A 14 -5.68 2.85 -28.78
N LEU A 15 -4.91 1.82 -29.10
CA LEU A 15 -3.91 1.26 -28.21
C LEU A 15 -2.92 2.38 -27.91
N LEU A 16 -3.10 3.03 -26.76
CA LEU A 16 -2.02 3.79 -26.14
C LEU A 16 -0.84 2.81 -25.98
N PRO A 17 0.37 3.16 -26.44
CA PRO A 17 1.52 2.32 -26.17
C PRO A 17 1.66 2.18 -24.66
N ALA A 18 1.74 0.94 -24.18
CA ALA A 18 2.16 0.66 -22.83
C ALA A 18 3.52 1.33 -22.63
N VAL A 19 3.55 2.41 -21.85
CA VAL A 19 4.80 2.96 -21.35
C VAL A 19 5.42 1.84 -20.54
N SER A 20 6.53 1.31 -21.03
CA SER A 20 7.40 0.42 -20.28
C SER A 20 7.88 1.21 -19.06
N ALA A 21 7.19 1.04 -17.93
CA ALA A 21 7.70 1.50 -16.65
C ALA A 21 8.97 0.70 -16.37
N GLN A 22 10.14 1.31 -16.60
CA GLN A 22 11.37 0.88 -15.97
C GLN A 22 11.18 1.12 -14.48
N GLY A 23 10.85 0.07 -13.74
CA GLY A 23 10.71 0.14 -12.30
C GLY A 23 10.92 -1.23 -11.70
N GLY A 24 12.09 -1.44 -11.13
CA GLY A 24 12.39 -2.64 -10.36
C GLY A 24 11.42 -2.75 -9.19
N LEU A 25 10.72 -3.88 -9.08
CA LEU A 25 9.90 -4.21 -7.93
C LEU A 25 10.73 -5.07 -6.99
N LEU A 26 11.08 -4.53 -5.83
CA LEU A 26 11.72 -5.30 -4.76
C LEU A 26 10.66 -5.69 -3.72
N ILE A 27 10.43 -6.99 -3.59
CA ILE A 27 9.51 -7.57 -2.61
C ILE A 27 10.33 -8.11 -1.44
N VAL A 28 10.15 -7.55 -0.24
CA VAL A 28 10.90 -8.00 0.95
C VAL A 28 10.18 -9.12 1.70
N GLN A 29 8.89 -9.34 1.47
CA GLN A 29 8.16 -10.39 2.17
C GLN A 29 6.90 -10.87 1.43
N CYS A 30 6.64 -12.18 1.51
CA CYS A 30 5.49 -12.84 0.87
C CYS A 30 4.26 -13.00 1.78
N GLY A 31 4.26 -12.47 3.01
CA GLY A 31 3.15 -12.54 3.96
C GLY A 31 3.37 -11.66 5.20
N PRO A 32 2.31 -11.33 5.97
CA PRO A 32 2.40 -10.37 7.09
C PRO A 32 3.32 -10.86 8.22
N LEU A 33 4.22 -10.00 8.73
CA LEU A 33 5.09 -10.34 9.87
C LEU A 33 4.29 -10.61 11.15
N THR A 34 3.25 -9.83 11.38
CA THR A 34 2.37 -9.92 12.56
C THR A 34 1.04 -9.26 12.24
N ILE A 35 -0.01 -9.66 12.97
CA ILE A 35 -1.32 -9.00 13.00
C ILE A 35 -1.60 -8.68 14.47
N GLN A 36 -1.52 -7.42 14.85
CA GLN A 36 -1.66 -7.01 16.26
C GLN A 36 -2.08 -5.55 16.40
N ARG A 37 -2.54 -5.17 17.60
CA ARG A 37 -2.78 -3.76 17.98
C ARG A 37 -1.52 -3.07 18.51
N GLY A 38 -0.42 -3.25 17.79
CA GLY A 38 0.84 -2.55 18.00
C GLY A 38 1.01 -1.49 16.92
N ASP A 39 1.35 -0.28 17.32
CA ASP A 39 1.60 0.84 16.41
C ASP A 39 2.74 1.71 16.98
N PRO A 40 3.96 1.51 16.52
CA PRO A 40 5.10 2.24 17.05
C PRO A 40 5.19 3.70 16.57
N ILE A 41 4.39 4.11 15.58
CA ILE A 41 4.45 5.45 14.97
C ILE A 41 3.31 6.33 15.47
N VAL A 42 2.05 5.95 15.26
CA VAL A 42 0.88 6.76 15.67
C VAL A 42 0.55 6.58 17.15
N SER A 43 0.81 5.40 17.74
CA SER A 43 0.51 5.10 19.16
C SER A 43 1.72 4.59 19.96
N PRO A 44 2.85 5.32 20.01
CA PRO A 44 4.09 4.83 20.61
C PRO A 44 3.90 4.47 22.10
N GLY A 45 4.26 3.23 22.45
CA GLY A 45 4.17 2.70 23.81
C GLY A 45 2.75 2.47 24.33
N LYS A 46 1.74 2.52 23.45
CA LYS A 46 0.32 2.30 23.78
C LYS A 46 -0.26 1.20 22.89
N ILE A 47 -1.37 0.64 23.33
CA ILE A 47 -2.18 -0.27 22.49
C ILE A 47 -2.85 0.59 21.42
N SER A 48 -2.65 0.23 20.15
CA SER A 48 -3.26 0.93 19.01
C SER A 48 -4.78 0.88 19.08
N SER A 49 -5.49 1.90 18.60
CA SER A 49 -6.94 1.88 18.50
C SER A 49 -7.46 0.79 17.55
N HIS A 50 -6.65 0.31 16.61
CA HIS A 50 -7.03 -0.66 15.57
C HIS A 50 -5.88 -1.65 15.30
N VAL A 51 -6.11 -2.60 14.39
CA VAL A 51 -5.18 -3.70 14.10
C VAL A 51 -4.27 -3.32 12.92
N HIS A 52 -2.96 -3.59 13.05
CA HIS A 52 -1.99 -3.47 11.97
C HIS A 52 -1.58 -4.83 11.42
N ALA A 53 -1.31 -4.86 10.12
CA ALA A 53 -0.53 -5.88 9.45
C ALA A 53 0.73 -5.22 8.86
N VAL A 54 1.85 -5.93 8.81
CA VAL A 54 3.14 -5.37 8.36
C VAL A 54 3.61 -6.07 7.10
N ASN A 55 3.66 -5.34 5.98
CA ASN A 55 4.19 -5.73 4.67
C ASN A 55 4.83 -4.50 4.01
N ALA A 56 5.84 -4.67 3.15
CA ALA A 56 6.38 -3.57 2.34
C ALA A 56 6.92 -4.06 0.99
N TYR A 57 6.55 -3.34 -0.06
CA TYR A 57 7.03 -3.45 -1.43
C TYR A 57 7.74 -2.14 -1.79
N TYR A 58 8.88 -2.22 -2.47
CA TYR A 58 9.59 -1.06 -2.97
C TYR A 58 9.45 -0.99 -4.49
N ILE A 59 9.02 0.16 -4.98
CA ILE A 59 8.73 0.39 -6.40
C ILE A 59 9.48 1.63 -6.87
N ASP A 60 10.42 1.45 -7.81
CA ASP A 60 11.12 2.57 -8.43
C ASP A 60 10.30 3.14 -9.59
N ARG A 61 9.52 4.20 -9.33
CA ARG A 61 8.70 4.91 -10.34
C ARG A 61 8.79 6.44 -10.22
N THR A 62 9.68 6.92 -9.35
CA THR A 62 9.79 8.34 -9.03
C THR A 62 11.20 8.81 -9.36
N CYS A 63 11.35 10.03 -9.85
CA CYS A 63 12.65 10.62 -10.13
C CYS A 63 12.78 12.01 -9.50
N ASP A 64 14.03 12.39 -9.24
CA ASP A 64 14.38 13.65 -8.60
C ASP A 64 13.74 14.86 -9.29
N TYR A 65 13.59 15.94 -8.53
CA TYR A 65 13.30 17.24 -9.10
C TYR A 65 14.48 17.70 -9.97
N LYS A 66 14.15 18.27 -11.13
CA LYS A 66 15.08 19.07 -11.94
C LYS A 66 14.27 20.14 -12.65
N GLU A 67 14.77 21.37 -12.67
CA GLU A 67 14.12 22.48 -13.37
C GLU A 67 13.79 22.09 -14.82
N GLY A 68 12.53 22.27 -15.21
CA GLY A 68 12.02 21.94 -16.55
C GLY A 68 11.73 20.45 -16.81
N ARG A 69 12.04 19.53 -15.88
CA ARG A 69 11.74 18.09 -16.05
C ARG A 69 10.23 17.84 -16.05
N GLN A 70 9.77 17.03 -17.01
CA GLN A 70 8.35 16.70 -17.18
C GLN A 70 8.04 15.19 -17.01
N ASN A 71 9.07 14.35 -17.01
CA ASN A 71 8.94 12.90 -16.83
C ASN A 71 10.25 12.32 -16.28
N CYS A 72 10.26 11.01 -16.05
CA CYS A 72 11.40 10.27 -15.52
C CYS A 72 12.22 9.53 -16.59
N ASP A 73 12.08 9.90 -17.86
CA ASP A 73 12.82 9.26 -18.94
C ASP A 73 14.33 9.53 -18.80
N ASN A 74 15.14 8.47 -18.92
CA ASN A 74 16.60 8.53 -18.81
C ASN A 74 17.09 9.17 -17.51
N THR A 75 16.35 8.99 -16.42
CA THR A 75 16.75 9.44 -15.08
C THR A 75 17.51 8.35 -14.34
N GLN A 76 18.28 8.77 -13.33
CA GLN A 76 18.74 7.83 -12.31
C GLN A 76 17.52 7.39 -11.50
N GLY A 77 17.47 6.09 -11.15
CA GLY A 77 16.42 5.54 -10.29
C GLY A 77 16.41 6.19 -8.91
N ALA A 78 15.28 6.06 -8.22
CA ALA A 78 15.12 6.59 -6.88
C ALA A 78 16.10 5.94 -5.89
N ILE A 79 16.52 6.70 -4.87
CA ILE A 79 17.39 6.15 -3.81
C ILE A 79 16.62 5.23 -2.88
N ALA A 80 17.34 4.40 -2.11
CA ALA A 80 16.72 3.70 -1.01
C ALA A 80 16.16 4.68 0.04
N PRO A 81 15.12 4.30 0.80
CA PRO A 81 14.63 5.13 1.87
C PRO A 81 15.75 5.28 2.91
N PRO A 82 16.10 6.51 3.30
CA PRO A 82 17.21 6.76 4.22
C PRO A 82 17.03 6.04 5.57
N ALA A 83 18.15 5.64 6.18
CA ALA A 83 18.14 5.04 7.52
C ALA A 83 17.34 5.89 8.51
N GLY A 84 16.38 5.27 9.20
CA GLY A 84 15.54 5.93 10.19
C GLY A 84 14.35 6.70 9.63
N LEU A 85 14.09 6.66 8.31
CA LEU A 85 12.89 7.27 7.73
C LEU A 85 11.61 6.67 8.34
N ARG A 86 10.65 7.53 8.70
CA ARG A 86 9.34 7.14 9.26
C ARG A 86 8.20 7.86 8.58
N LEU A 87 7.24 7.12 8.05
CA LEU A 87 6.17 7.68 7.22
C LEU A 87 4.80 7.18 7.68
N VAL A 88 3.77 8.00 7.51
CA VAL A 88 2.37 7.58 7.56
C VAL A 88 1.67 8.02 6.28
N THR A 89 0.99 7.11 5.58
CA THR A 89 0.08 7.42 4.47
C THR A 89 -1.38 7.16 4.86
N GLY A 90 -2.35 7.89 4.31
CA GLY A 90 -3.75 7.79 4.74
C GLY A 90 -4.00 8.32 6.16
N SER A 91 -5.17 8.01 6.73
CA SER A 91 -5.51 8.37 8.12
C SER A 91 -6.69 7.53 8.65
N PRO A 92 -6.61 6.97 9.88
CA PRO A 92 -7.73 6.26 10.51
C PRO A 92 -8.95 7.15 10.80
N LEU A 93 -8.77 8.48 10.72
CA LEU A 93 -9.81 9.47 10.96
C LEU A 93 -10.45 10.03 9.68
N ARG A 94 -10.00 9.60 8.49
CA ARG A 94 -10.56 10.11 7.24
C ARG A 94 -11.98 9.58 7.02
N ARG A 95 -12.88 10.47 6.60
CA ARG A 95 -14.31 10.18 6.37
C ARG A 95 -14.83 10.64 5.00
N THR A 96 -13.99 11.31 4.23
CA THR A 96 -14.30 11.84 2.90
C THR A 96 -13.20 11.45 1.93
N PHE A 97 -13.54 11.43 0.65
CA PHE A 97 -12.59 11.23 -0.44
C PHE A 97 -12.62 12.42 -1.39
N ASP A 98 -11.45 12.91 -1.75
CA ASP A 98 -11.24 13.96 -2.75
C ASP A 98 -10.38 13.43 -3.90
N PRO A 99 -10.95 13.18 -5.09
CA PRO A 99 -10.21 12.63 -6.23
C PRO A 99 -9.11 13.56 -6.77
N SER A 100 -9.08 14.83 -6.33
CA SER A 100 -8.00 15.76 -6.68
C SER A 100 -6.77 15.62 -5.80
N LYS A 101 -6.86 14.90 -4.67
CA LYS A 101 -5.76 14.71 -3.71
C LYS A 101 -5.07 13.37 -3.90
N PHE A 102 -3.75 13.41 -4.00
CA PHE A 102 -2.94 12.20 -4.18
C PHE A 102 -2.96 11.32 -2.93
N GLU A 103 -3.01 11.93 -1.74
CA GLU A 103 -3.17 11.25 -0.45
C GLU A 103 -4.45 10.40 -0.39
N ASP A 104 -5.50 10.85 -1.10
CA ASP A 104 -6.78 10.18 -1.16
C ASP A 104 -6.79 9.02 -2.15
N ARG A 105 -6.20 9.24 -3.33
CA ARG A 105 -6.07 8.21 -4.37
C ARG A 105 -5.03 7.13 -4.05
N ALA A 106 -4.10 7.42 -3.15
CA ALA A 106 -3.07 6.49 -2.70
C ALA A 106 -3.62 5.32 -1.87
N ILE A 107 -4.92 5.31 -1.56
CA ILE A 107 -5.58 4.30 -0.74
C ILE A 107 -6.66 3.61 -1.59
N SER A 108 -6.54 2.29 -1.76
CA SER A 108 -7.44 1.51 -2.61
C SER A 108 -7.68 0.10 -2.09
N HIS A 109 -8.72 -0.52 -2.64
CA HIS A 109 -9.22 -1.84 -2.33
C HIS A 109 -9.49 -2.58 -3.63
N VAL A 110 -9.21 -3.88 -3.66
CA VAL A 110 -9.37 -4.71 -4.85
C VAL A 110 -10.01 -6.02 -4.42
N CYS A 111 -11.08 -6.42 -5.10
CA CYS A 111 -11.42 -7.84 -5.11
C CYS A 111 -10.65 -8.50 -6.24
N LEU A 112 -9.74 -9.44 -5.92
CA LEU A 112 -8.75 -9.96 -6.89
C LEU A 112 -9.37 -10.62 -8.13
N ASP A 113 -10.62 -11.03 -8.04
CA ASP A 113 -11.44 -11.45 -9.17
C ASP A 113 -12.70 -10.57 -9.17
N PRO A 114 -12.85 -9.59 -10.10
CA PRO A 114 -12.12 -9.47 -11.37
C PRO A 114 -10.79 -8.69 -11.34
N GLY A 115 -10.36 -8.18 -10.17
CA GLY A 115 -9.09 -7.45 -10.04
C GLY A 115 -9.18 -5.96 -10.33
N GLN A 116 -10.34 -5.34 -10.07
CA GLN A 116 -10.54 -3.90 -10.28
C GLN A 116 -10.37 -3.10 -8.99
N ASP A 117 -9.55 -2.05 -9.05
CA ASP A 117 -9.34 -1.13 -7.95
C ASP A 117 -10.60 -0.30 -7.66
N SER A 118 -10.86 -0.09 -6.38
CA SER A 118 -11.93 0.73 -5.83
C SER A 118 -11.38 1.56 -4.66
N VAL A 119 -11.76 2.82 -4.60
CA VAL A 119 -11.43 3.68 -3.46
C VAL A 119 -12.16 3.21 -2.20
N GLU A 120 -13.41 2.76 -2.37
CA GLU A 120 -14.23 2.23 -1.28
C GLU A 120 -14.05 0.72 -1.16
N ILE A 121 -14.11 0.21 0.06
CA ILE A 121 -14.16 -1.22 0.31
C ILE A 121 -15.43 -1.81 -0.32
N LEU A 122 -15.28 -2.86 -1.11
CA LEU A 122 -16.39 -3.44 -1.86
C LEU A 122 -17.48 -3.95 -0.91
N GLN A 123 -18.68 -3.40 -0.94
CA GLN A 123 -19.81 -3.86 -0.11
C GLN A 123 -20.49 -5.13 -0.66
N SER A 124 -19.74 -5.98 -1.36
CA SER A 124 -20.20 -7.25 -1.92
C SER A 124 -19.28 -8.40 -1.47
N PRO A 125 -19.77 -9.65 -1.48
CA PRO A 125 -18.92 -10.81 -1.24
C PRO A 125 -17.73 -10.78 -2.19
N CYS A 126 -16.55 -10.99 -1.61
CA CYS A 126 -15.30 -11.11 -2.34
C CYS A 126 -14.61 -12.39 -1.84
N ALA A 127 -14.02 -13.17 -2.73
CA ALA A 127 -13.26 -14.36 -2.34
C ALA A 127 -11.93 -13.97 -1.70
N GLU A 128 -11.26 -12.98 -2.26
CA GLU A 128 -9.96 -12.53 -1.83
C GLU A 128 -9.85 -11.02 -2.02
N MET A 129 -9.88 -10.30 -0.91
CA MET A 129 -9.76 -8.86 -0.88
C MET A 129 -8.31 -8.49 -0.69
N ARG A 130 -7.84 -7.49 -1.43
CA ARG A 130 -6.53 -6.87 -1.24
C ARG A 130 -6.72 -5.39 -0.96
N THR A 131 -6.10 -4.89 0.09
CA THR A 131 -6.13 -3.47 0.43
C THR A 131 -4.73 -2.91 0.26
N GLN A 132 -4.64 -1.67 -0.19
CA GLN A 132 -3.42 -1.14 -0.79
C GLN A 132 -3.17 0.29 -0.31
N THR A 133 -1.92 0.58 0.02
CA THR A 133 -1.50 1.96 0.34
C THR A 133 -0.20 2.31 -0.39
N TYR A 134 -0.18 3.50 -0.99
CA TYR A 134 1.03 4.13 -1.52
C TYR A 134 1.50 5.23 -0.59
N PHE A 135 2.80 5.27 -0.34
CA PHE A 135 3.43 6.33 0.44
C PHE A 135 3.96 7.43 -0.50
N PRO A 136 4.04 8.67 -0.01
CA PRO A 136 4.76 9.73 -0.73
C PRO A 136 6.22 9.32 -0.96
N SER A 137 6.73 9.58 -2.16
CA SER A 137 8.05 9.11 -2.64
C SER A 137 9.07 10.23 -2.85
N CYS A 138 8.74 11.47 -2.51
CA CYS A 138 9.62 12.61 -2.64
C CYS A 138 10.05 13.12 -1.27
N TRP A 139 11.34 13.07 -0.97
CA TRP A 139 11.93 13.45 0.30
C TRP A 139 12.53 14.86 0.27
N ASN A 140 12.40 15.59 1.37
CA ASN A 140 12.94 16.94 1.53
C ASN A 140 14.46 17.03 1.72
N ARG A 141 15.18 15.90 1.62
CA ARG A 141 16.64 15.75 1.80
C ARG A 141 17.15 16.01 3.22
N ARG A 142 16.29 16.32 4.19
CA ARG A 142 16.71 16.79 5.51
C ARG A 142 16.14 15.94 6.63
N ASP A 143 14.82 15.82 6.69
CA ASP A 143 14.12 15.31 7.87
C ASP A 143 13.75 13.85 7.63
N LEU A 144 14.18 12.95 8.53
CA LEU A 144 13.82 11.53 8.48
C LEU A 144 12.44 11.27 9.10
N ASP A 145 11.91 12.25 9.81
CA ASP A 145 10.61 12.21 10.45
C ASP A 145 10.12 13.65 10.68
N SER A 146 8.80 13.83 10.74
CA SER A 146 8.16 15.09 11.11
C SER A 146 7.14 14.84 12.23
N ALA A 147 6.70 15.89 12.92
CA ALA A 147 5.76 15.74 14.03
C ALA A 147 4.42 15.07 13.64
N ASP A 148 4.07 15.14 12.35
CA ASP A 148 2.90 14.51 11.75
C ASP A 148 3.23 13.23 10.96
N HIS A 149 4.50 12.80 10.94
CA HIS A 149 5.04 11.69 10.16
C HIS A 149 4.76 11.77 8.65
N LYS A 150 4.48 12.97 8.13
CA LYS A 150 4.01 13.22 6.76
C LYS A 150 4.75 14.35 6.07
N SER A 151 4.85 15.52 6.69
CA SER A 151 5.26 16.77 6.03
C SER A 151 6.73 16.82 5.53
N HIS A 152 7.55 15.84 5.89
CA HIS A 152 8.92 15.71 5.38
C HIS A 152 9.00 14.95 4.05
N MET A 153 7.87 14.40 3.61
CA MET A 153 7.69 13.77 2.30
C MET A 153 6.57 14.46 1.51
N ALA A 154 6.59 14.28 0.20
CA ALA A 154 5.53 14.69 -0.71
C ALA A 154 5.28 13.62 -1.77
N PHE A 155 4.08 13.62 -2.34
CA PHE A 155 3.83 12.93 -3.59
C PHE A 155 4.48 13.69 -4.76
N PRO A 156 4.73 13.01 -5.91
CA PRO A 156 5.25 13.67 -7.11
C PRO A 156 4.42 14.89 -7.51
N ALA A 157 5.06 15.93 -8.05
CA ALA A 157 4.37 17.12 -8.55
C ALA A 157 3.91 16.98 -10.01
N ILE A 158 4.56 16.11 -10.77
CA ILE A 158 4.21 15.77 -12.15
C ILE A 158 4.10 14.26 -12.22
N GLY A 159 2.99 13.74 -12.74
CA GLY A 159 2.67 12.31 -12.72
C GLY A 159 1.46 12.03 -11.85
N ASP A 160 1.54 11.00 -11.02
CA ASP A 160 0.46 10.55 -10.14
C ASP A 160 1.00 10.14 -8.75
N TYR A 161 0.13 9.75 -7.83
CA TYR A 161 0.48 9.34 -6.46
C TYR A 161 1.45 8.14 -6.42
N ASN A 162 1.51 7.34 -7.49
CA ASN A 162 2.31 6.12 -7.58
C ASN A 162 3.58 6.26 -8.45
N GLY A 163 3.91 7.47 -8.91
CA GLY A 163 5.13 7.71 -9.68
C GLY A 163 5.14 9.05 -10.42
N GLY A 164 6.34 9.57 -10.67
CA GLY A 164 6.52 10.84 -11.35
C GLY A 164 7.73 11.66 -10.90
N VAL A 165 7.70 12.95 -11.21
CA VAL A 165 8.78 13.90 -10.90
C VAL A 165 8.51 14.58 -9.57
N CYS A 166 9.50 14.58 -8.70
CA CYS A 166 9.41 15.24 -7.41
C CYS A 166 9.28 16.78 -7.50
N PRO A 167 8.62 17.43 -6.53
CA PRO A 167 8.59 18.88 -6.42
C PRO A 167 9.96 19.44 -5.96
N GLU A 168 10.19 20.72 -6.24
CA GLU A 168 11.37 21.45 -5.73
C GLU A 168 11.48 21.42 -4.20
N SER A 169 10.34 21.43 -3.49
CA SER A 169 10.29 21.38 -2.03
C SER A 169 10.74 20.04 -1.45
N HIS A 170 10.63 18.95 -2.24
CA HIS A 170 11.01 17.60 -1.85
C HIS A 170 11.82 16.95 -2.97
N PRO A 171 13.04 17.44 -3.24
CA PRO A 171 13.67 17.24 -4.54
C PRO A 171 14.29 15.86 -4.76
N VAL A 172 14.32 15.00 -3.75
CA VAL A 172 14.98 13.69 -3.80
C VAL A 172 13.94 12.59 -3.89
N ALA A 173 13.95 11.81 -4.95
CA ALA A 173 13.11 10.63 -5.09
C ALA A 173 13.66 9.49 -4.24
N THR A 174 12.83 8.97 -3.35
CA THR A 174 13.03 7.67 -2.73
C THR A 174 12.16 6.65 -3.44
N VAL A 175 12.56 5.38 -3.45
CA VAL A 175 11.67 4.32 -3.95
C VAL A 175 10.31 4.42 -3.25
N SER A 176 9.24 4.23 -4.02
CA SER A 176 7.89 4.28 -3.46
C SER A 176 7.70 3.07 -2.56
N VAL A 177 7.34 3.32 -1.30
CA VAL A 177 6.83 2.26 -0.42
C VAL A 177 5.38 2.01 -0.78
N PHE A 178 5.08 0.76 -1.07
CA PHE A 178 3.75 0.28 -1.36
C PHE A 178 3.44 -0.88 -0.41
N THR A 179 2.22 -0.97 0.10
CA THR A 179 1.84 -2.04 1.02
C THR A 179 0.56 -2.70 0.54
N GLU A 180 0.55 -4.02 0.53
CA GLU A 180 -0.63 -4.81 0.23
C GLU A 180 -0.99 -5.69 1.42
N PHE A 181 -2.28 -5.75 1.74
CA PHE A 181 -2.82 -6.64 2.75
C PHE A 181 -3.87 -7.52 2.10
N PHE A 182 -3.61 -8.83 2.11
CA PHE A 182 -4.49 -9.83 1.55
C PHE A 182 -5.38 -10.42 2.63
N TYR A 183 -6.67 -10.48 2.34
CA TYR A 183 -7.68 -11.07 3.20
C TYR A 183 -8.36 -12.21 2.45
N ASN A 184 -8.15 -13.44 2.92
CA ASN A 184 -8.83 -14.61 2.39
C ASN A 184 -10.26 -14.67 2.94
N THR A 185 -11.18 -14.00 2.25
CA THR A 185 -12.58 -13.84 2.65
C THR A 185 -13.49 -14.98 2.16
N ARG A 186 -12.95 -16.00 1.44
CA ARG A 186 -13.69 -17.20 0.96
C ARG A 186 -14.44 -17.96 2.07
N GLN A 187 -13.95 -17.83 3.30
CA GLN A 187 -14.50 -18.50 4.48
C GLN A 187 -15.77 -17.83 4.99
N VAL A 188 -16.05 -16.60 4.59
CA VAL A 188 -17.25 -15.85 4.99
C VAL A 188 -18.44 -16.33 4.15
N LYS A 189 -19.35 -17.08 4.79
CA LYS A 189 -20.55 -17.65 4.14
C LYS A 189 -21.78 -16.76 4.26
N ASP A 190 -21.97 -16.12 5.41
CA ASP A 190 -23.08 -15.23 5.71
C ASP A 190 -22.64 -13.77 5.65
N PHE A 191 -22.18 -13.33 4.48
CA PHE A 191 -21.68 -11.98 4.29
C PHE A 191 -22.80 -10.95 4.50
N ASN A 192 -22.56 -10.01 5.40
CA ASN A 192 -23.37 -8.80 5.57
C ASN A 192 -22.61 -7.60 4.97
N ARG A 193 -21.45 -7.28 5.54
CA ARG A 193 -20.55 -6.25 5.02
C ARG A 193 -19.12 -6.39 5.55
N TRP A 194 -18.20 -5.66 4.93
CA TRP A 194 -16.86 -5.46 5.48
C TRP A 194 -16.82 -4.20 6.33
N VAL A 195 -16.09 -4.28 7.44
CA VAL A 195 -15.83 -3.19 8.37
C VAL A 195 -14.39 -3.30 8.83
N TYR A 196 -13.65 -2.20 8.82
CA TYR A 196 -12.32 -2.15 9.41
C TYR A 196 -12.39 -2.11 10.94
N ALA A 197 -11.29 -2.48 11.60
CA ALA A 197 -11.26 -2.62 13.06
C ALA A 197 -11.54 -1.30 13.81
N GLU A 198 -11.24 -0.14 13.22
CA GLU A 198 -11.58 1.19 13.72
C GLU A 198 -13.04 1.59 13.52
N GLY A 199 -13.84 0.77 12.84
CA GLY A 199 -15.27 0.99 12.62
C GLY A 199 -15.64 1.53 11.25
N ASP A 200 -14.67 1.69 10.32
CA ASP A 200 -14.95 2.19 8.98
C ASP A 200 -15.70 1.17 8.13
N THR A 201 -16.79 1.62 7.56
CA THR A 201 -17.63 0.81 6.67
C THR A 201 -17.49 1.19 5.20
N ILE A 202 -16.66 2.20 4.90
CA ILE A 202 -16.44 2.73 3.55
C ILE A 202 -15.01 2.47 3.07
N GLY A 203 -14.04 2.47 3.99
CA GLY A 203 -12.64 2.14 3.73
C GLY A 203 -11.72 3.33 3.54
N TYR A 204 -12.21 4.56 3.67
CA TYR A 204 -11.38 5.76 3.62
C TYR A 204 -10.39 5.83 4.80
N ALA A 205 -10.65 5.18 5.92
CA ALA A 205 -9.81 5.19 7.11
C ALA A 205 -8.56 4.30 7.00
N LEU A 206 -8.43 3.50 5.93
CA LEU A 206 -7.21 2.75 5.68
C LEU A 206 -5.99 3.69 5.64
N HIS A 207 -4.94 3.28 6.34
CA HIS A 207 -3.65 3.96 6.39
C HIS A 207 -2.54 2.92 6.45
N GLY A 208 -1.32 3.39 6.27
CA GLY A 208 -0.12 2.58 6.41
C GLY A 208 0.96 3.35 7.13
N ASP A 209 1.73 2.62 7.93
CA ASP A 209 2.87 3.11 8.66
C ASP A 209 4.13 2.44 8.12
N TYR A 210 5.18 3.23 7.89
CA TYR A 210 6.45 2.73 7.42
C TYR A 210 7.57 3.17 8.33
N LEU A 211 8.42 2.22 8.72
CA LEU A 211 9.67 2.46 9.41
C LEU A 211 10.79 1.78 8.62
N GLN A 212 11.82 2.55 8.28
CA GLN A 212 13.02 2.00 7.66
C GLN A 212 13.80 1.14 8.67
N GLY A 213 13.64 -0.19 8.59
CA GLY A 213 14.27 -1.16 9.48
C GLY A 213 15.58 -1.82 9.00
N TRP A 214 16.08 -1.51 7.80
CA TRP A 214 17.31 -2.07 7.27
C TRP A 214 18.53 -1.56 8.05
N THR A 215 19.26 -2.49 8.67
CA THR A 215 20.50 -2.21 9.41
C THR A 215 21.71 -2.00 8.50
N ASP A 216 21.65 -2.48 7.27
CA ASP A 216 22.70 -2.35 6.24
C ASP A 216 22.15 -1.57 5.05
N GLN A 217 22.38 -0.26 5.04
CA GLN A 217 21.92 0.64 3.98
C GLN A 217 22.57 0.34 2.63
N ASP A 218 23.87 0.06 2.62
CA ASP A 218 24.58 -0.23 1.38
C ASP A 218 24.03 -1.50 0.74
N ARG A 219 23.61 -2.49 1.54
CA ARG A 219 22.93 -3.68 1.03
C ARG A 219 21.55 -3.38 0.45
N LEU A 220 20.79 -2.48 1.08
CA LEU A 220 19.50 -2.04 0.55
C LEU A 220 19.66 -1.31 -0.79
N GLU A 221 20.57 -0.35 -0.86
CA GLU A 221 20.89 0.40 -2.08
C GLU A 221 21.36 -0.52 -3.20
N ARG A 222 22.25 -1.47 -2.90
CA ARG A 222 22.67 -2.49 -3.87
C ARG A 222 21.51 -3.36 -4.33
N ALA A 223 20.61 -3.77 -3.43
CA ALA A 223 19.44 -4.56 -3.79
C ALA A 223 18.54 -3.80 -4.76
N MET A 224 18.26 -2.52 -4.48
CA MET A 224 17.47 -1.67 -5.36
C MET A 224 18.13 -1.43 -6.72
N ALA A 225 19.46 -1.38 -6.78
CA ALA A 225 20.19 -1.22 -8.03
C ALA A 225 20.32 -2.51 -8.87
N THR A 226 20.19 -3.69 -8.27
CA THR A 226 20.53 -4.98 -8.93
C THR A 226 19.36 -5.94 -9.06
N CYS A 227 18.33 -5.83 -8.22
CA CYS A 227 17.16 -6.70 -8.20
C CYS A 227 16.00 -6.09 -8.99
N THR A 228 16.30 -5.58 -10.19
CA THR A 228 15.37 -4.78 -11.01
C THR A 228 14.81 -5.51 -12.22
N ASP A 229 15.28 -6.73 -12.49
CA ASP A 229 14.81 -7.58 -13.59
C ASP A 229 13.35 -8.02 -13.35
N PRO A 230 12.58 -8.39 -14.39
CA PRO A 230 11.23 -8.94 -14.22
C PRO A 230 11.15 -10.16 -13.29
N ASN A 231 12.25 -10.91 -13.11
CA ASN A 231 12.32 -12.01 -12.15
C ASN A 231 12.58 -11.55 -10.69
N GLY A 232 12.78 -10.25 -10.46
CA GLY A 232 12.89 -9.66 -9.13
C GLY A 232 14.05 -10.23 -8.32
N ALA A 233 13.75 -10.72 -7.11
CA ALA A 233 14.74 -11.35 -6.23
C ALA A 233 15.30 -12.67 -6.81
N ASP A 234 14.59 -13.31 -7.73
CA ASP A 234 15.03 -14.55 -8.37
C ASP A 234 15.99 -14.31 -9.54
N ASP A 235 16.26 -13.05 -9.91
CA ASP A 235 17.25 -12.72 -10.93
C ASP A 235 18.67 -13.12 -10.49
N ALA A 236 19.41 -13.79 -11.37
CA ALA A 236 20.75 -14.28 -11.06
C ALA A 236 21.76 -13.18 -10.66
N ASN A 237 21.52 -11.92 -11.07
CA ASN A 237 22.35 -10.77 -10.73
C ASN A 237 21.83 -9.98 -9.52
N CYS A 238 20.67 -10.34 -8.96
CA CYS A 238 20.14 -9.69 -7.76
C CYS A 238 21.12 -9.88 -6.59
N SER A 239 21.59 -8.77 -6.01
CA SER A 239 22.59 -8.79 -4.92
C SER A 239 22.11 -9.42 -3.61
N LEU A 240 20.82 -9.76 -3.50
CA LEU A 240 20.28 -10.51 -2.37
C LEU A 240 20.55 -12.02 -2.47
N ASN A 241 21.00 -12.52 -3.62
CA ASN A 241 21.29 -13.93 -3.88
C ASN A 241 22.65 -14.37 -3.31
N VAL A 242 22.76 -14.25 -1.99
CA VAL A 242 23.97 -14.60 -1.21
C VAL A 242 23.97 -16.05 -0.70
N GLY A 243 22.91 -16.82 -0.96
CA GLY A 243 22.79 -18.21 -0.53
C GLY A 243 23.77 -19.14 -1.25
N PRO A 244 24.07 -20.31 -0.68
CA PRO A 244 25.06 -21.27 -1.22
C PRO A 244 24.74 -21.79 -2.64
N ASN A 245 23.51 -21.60 -3.12
CA ASN A 245 23.05 -22.01 -4.45
C ASN A 245 22.74 -20.83 -5.39
N GLY A 246 23.15 -19.59 -5.04
CA GLY A 246 22.80 -18.39 -5.81
C GLY A 246 21.31 -18.01 -5.70
N HIS A 247 20.68 -18.38 -4.59
CA HIS A 247 19.30 -18.04 -4.25
C HIS A 247 19.24 -16.98 -3.15
N PRO A 248 18.08 -16.33 -2.94
CA PRO A 248 17.87 -15.43 -1.82
C PRO A 248 18.23 -16.12 -0.50
N GLY A 249 18.81 -15.39 0.45
CA GLY A 249 19.14 -15.92 1.78
C GLY A 249 17.91 -16.44 2.54
N GLU A 250 18.13 -17.16 3.64
CA GLU A 250 17.04 -17.66 4.48
C GLU A 250 16.52 -16.59 5.44
N ILE A 251 15.20 -16.54 5.64
CA ILE A 251 14.55 -15.65 6.61
C ILE A 251 14.66 -16.29 7.99
N THR A 252 15.14 -15.52 8.98
CA THR A 252 15.12 -15.94 10.39
C THR A 252 13.98 -15.22 11.10
N ALA A 253 13.00 -15.99 11.60
CA ALA A 253 11.92 -15.42 12.42
C ALA A 253 12.49 -14.80 13.70
N GLN A 254 11.96 -13.63 14.07
CA GLN A 254 12.29 -12.93 15.32
C GLN A 254 11.03 -12.80 16.18
N ASP A 255 11.20 -12.85 17.50
CA ASP A 255 10.11 -12.54 18.42
C ASP A 255 9.90 -11.02 18.50
N PRO A 256 8.64 -10.54 18.57
CA PRO A 256 8.36 -9.14 18.83
C PRO A 256 8.97 -8.68 20.16
N GLU A 257 9.56 -7.48 20.19
CA GLU A 257 10.09 -6.88 21.43
C GLU A 257 9.01 -6.67 22.49
N GLN A 258 7.76 -6.46 22.06
CA GLN A 258 6.59 -6.32 22.91
C GLN A 258 5.52 -7.33 22.48
N PRO A 259 4.97 -8.13 23.41
CA PRO A 259 3.93 -9.08 23.08
C PRO A 259 2.64 -8.36 22.66
N ALA A 260 1.88 -8.99 21.78
CA ALA A 260 0.57 -8.48 21.40
C ALA A 260 -0.36 -8.37 22.63
N PRO A 261 -1.26 -7.38 22.66
CA PRO A 261 -2.31 -7.34 23.67
C PRO A 261 -3.12 -8.65 23.69
N ALA A 262 -3.46 -9.12 24.89
CA ALA A 262 -4.26 -10.33 25.06
C ALA A 262 -5.74 -10.06 24.74
N GLU A 263 -6.05 -9.95 23.45
CA GLU A 263 -7.41 -9.85 22.93
C GLU A 263 -7.60 -10.62 21.63
N GLU A 264 -8.84 -10.98 21.36
CA GLU A 264 -9.18 -11.65 20.11
C GLU A 264 -9.23 -10.64 18.97
N VAL A 265 -8.32 -10.80 18.01
CA VAL A 265 -8.26 -10.00 16.76
C VAL A 265 -8.68 -10.81 15.53
N GLY A 266 -9.41 -11.91 15.75
CA GLY A 266 -9.96 -12.77 14.70
C GLY A 266 -9.12 -14.03 14.41
N HIS A 267 -8.10 -14.32 15.23
CA HIS A 267 -7.28 -15.53 15.10
C HIS A 267 -8.06 -16.81 15.39
N ASN A 268 -9.00 -16.76 16.35
CA ASN A 268 -9.76 -17.92 16.79
C ASN A 268 -11.19 -17.97 16.20
N GLY A 269 -11.41 -17.23 15.10
CA GLY A 269 -12.69 -17.17 14.41
C GLY A 269 -13.37 -15.81 14.54
N LYS A 270 -14.71 -15.82 14.46
CA LYS A 270 -15.50 -14.60 14.40
C LYS A 270 -15.46 -13.83 15.72
N LEU A 271 -15.38 -12.50 15.62
CA LEU A 271 -15.45 -11.59 16.74
C LEU A 271 -16.88 -11.13 17.02
N ASP A 272 -17.20 -11.00 18.31
CA ASP A 272 -18.49 -10.48 18.77
C ASP A 272 -18.57 -8.94 18.73
N LYS A 273 -17.42 -8.29 18.72
CA LYS A 273 -17.25 -6.84 18.72
C LYS A 273 -15.94 -6.49 18.02
N LEU A 274 -15.82 -5.27 17.53
CA LEU A 274 -14.56 -4.82 16.95
C LEU A 274 -13.46 -4.81 18.03
N PRO A 275 -12.21 -5.17 17.68
CA PRO A 275 -11.05 -5.00 18.56
C PRO A 275 -11.04 -3.60 19.19
N GLY A 276 -10.72 -3.51 20.48
CA GLY A 276 -10.74 -2.24 21.21
C GLY A 276 -12.10 -1.62 21.49
N ASP A 277 -13.21 -2.36 21.30
CA ASP A 277 -14.58 -1.86 21.52
C ASP A 277 -14.94 -0.68 20.60
N ASN A 278 -14.35 -0.61 19.40
CA ASN A 278 -14.60 0.48 18.47
C ASN A 278 -16.05 0.49 17.96
N PRO A 279 -16.69 1.66 17.88
CA PRO A 279 -18.03 1.78 17.31
C PRO A 279 -17.98 1.69 15.78
N VAL A 280 -18.96 0.99 15.19
CA VAL A 280 -19.18 1.01 13.74
C VAL A 280 -19.84 2.33 13.36
N TYR A 281 -19.27 3.07 12.40
CA TYR A 281 -19.85 4.31 11.91
C TYR A 281 -20.31 4.21 10.45
N TYR A 282 -21.39 4.95 10.17
CA TYR A 282 -22.05 5.01 8.87
C TYR A 282 -21.96 6.45 8.38
N ASN A 283 -21.59 6.67 7.12
CA ASN A 283 -21.70 8.00 6.54
C ASN A 283 -23.17 8.23 6.14
N LEU A 284 -23.76 9.32 6.64
CA LEU A 284 -25.20 9.63 6.57
C LEU A 284 -25.74 9.84 5.14
N ALA A 285 -24.89 9.83 4.11
CA ALA A 285 -25.28 9.96 2.71
C ALA A 285 -25.99 8.70 2.14
N ILE A 286 -25.88 7.54 2.79
CA ILE A 286 -26.59 6.29 2.43
C ILE A 286 -27.49 5.86 3.60
N ALA A 287 -27.99 6.80 4.39
CA ALA A 287 -28.89 6.51 5.51
C ALA A 287 -30.38 6.68 5.11
N MET A 288 -30.85 5.87 4.17
CA MET A 288 -32.29 5.55 4.08
C MET A 288 -32.48 4.04 3.94
N LEU A 289 -32.24 3.33 5.04
CA LEU A 289 -33.04 2.22 5.56
C LEU A 289 -32.36 1.68 6.83
N ALA A 290 -32.80 2.20 7.97
CA ALA A 290 -32.32 1.77 9.27
C ALA A 290 -32.89 0.40 9.66
N ARG A 291 -32.02 -0.58 9.87
CA ARG A 291 -32.08 -1.48 11.04
C ARG A 291 -30.68 -1.97 11.39
N LEU A 292 -30.48 -2.10 12.69
CA LEU A 292 -29.25 -2.09 13.48
C LEU A 292 -28.67 -3.51 13.65
N ILE A 293 -27.35 -3.57 13.89
CA ILE A 293 -26.48 -4.68 14.39
C ILE A 293 -25.53 -5.28 13.33
N ILE A 294 -24.22 -5.35 13.65
CA ILE A 294 -23.33 -6.43 13.19
C ILE A 294 -22.69 -7.14 14.39
N LEU A 295 -23.35 -8.20 14.82
CA LEU A 295 -22.83 -9.34 15.58
C LEU A 295 -23.04 -10.55 14.65
N TYR A 296 -22.54 -10.50 13.41
CA TYR A 296 -23.38 -10.69 12.19
C TYR A 296 -24.21 -9.44 11.92
#